data_AF-G9KWS7-F1
#
_entry.id   AF-G9KWS7-F1
#
_cell.length_a   1.000
_cell.length_b   1.000
_cell.length_c   1.000
_cell.angle_alpha   90.00
_cell.angle_beta   90.00
_cell.angle_gamma   90.00
#
_symmetry.space_group_name_H-M   'P 1'
#
loop_
_entity.id
_entity.type
_entity.pdbx_description
1 polymer ?
#
loop_
_entity_poly.entity_id
_entity_poly.type
_entity_poly.pdbx_seq_one_letter_code
_entity_poly.pdbx_strand_id
1 'polypeptide(L)'
;KNSKSAQGLAGLRNLGNTCFMNSILQCLSNTRELRDYCLQRLYMRDLSHSSSAHTALMEEFAKLIQTIWTSSPNDVVSPSEFKTQIQRYAPRFVGY
;
A
#
# COMPACT_ATOMS: atom_id res chain seq x y z
N LYS A 1 22.44 18.65 -7.02
CA LYS A 1 21.08 18.06 -7.24
C LYS A 1 20.91 16.94 -6.21
N ASN A 2 20.20 17.17 -5.11
CA ASN A 2 19.94 16.11 -4.12
C ASN A 2 18.98 15.11 -4.78
N SER A 3 19.51 13.96 -5.17
CA SER A 3 18.71 12.79 -5.47
C SER A 3 17.87 12.51 -4.22
N LYS A 4 16.55 12.69 -4.28
CA LYS A 4 15.66 12.22 -3.21
C LYS A 4 15.82 10.69 -3.20
N SER A 5 16.62 10.18 -2.28
CA SER A 5 16.74 8.74 -2.06
C SER A 5 15.35 8.23 -1.68
N ALA A 6 14.83 7.28 -2.45
CA ALA A 6 13.61 6.56 -2.14
C ALA A 6 13.85 5.70 -0.89
N GLN A 7 13.57 6.26 0.30
CA GLN A 7 13.90 5.60 1.57
C GLN A 7 12.74 4.80 2.16
N GLY A 8 11.51 4.98 1.68
CA GLY A 8 10.32 4.30 2.23
C GLY A 8 9.98 4.72 3.67
N LEU A 9 10.43 5.89 4.11
CA LEU A 9 10.31 6.39 5.49
C LEU A 9 9.07 7.28 5.72
N ALA A 10 8.09 7.22 4.81
CA ALA A 10 6.84 7.97 4.97
C ALA A 10 5.96 7.34 6.06
N GLY A 11 5.36 8.18 6.90
CA GLY A 11 4.36 7.76 7.88
C GLY A 11 3.02 7.44 7.23
N LEU A 12 2.17 6.67 7.92
CA LEU A 12 0.79 6.40 7.49
C LEU A 12 -0.20 7.09 8.43
N ARG A 13 -1.14 7.84 7.86
CA ARG A 13 -2.21 8.48 8.62
C ARG A 13 -3.10 7.41 9.26
N ASN A 14 -3.40 7.56 10.55
CA ASN A 14 -4.42 6.76 11.22
C ASN A 14 -5.81 7.29 10.80
N LEU A 15 -6.72 6.40 10.38
CA LEU A 15 -8.04 6.75 9.84
C LEU A 15 -9.17 6.43 10.84
N GLY A 16 -8.84 6.40 12.14
CA GLY A 16 -9.64 5.84 13.22
C GLY A 16 -9.23 4.39 13.44
N ASN A 17 -8.79 3.99 14.64
CA ASN A 17 -8.43 2.61 15.01
C ASN A 17 -7.63 1.75 13.98
N THR A 18 -6.97 2.35 12.98
CA THR A 18 -6.29 1.63 11.89
C THR A 18 -4.80 1.46 12.10
N CYS A 19 -4.30 1.66 13.33
CA CYS A 19 -2.87 1.48 13.61
C CYS A 19 -2.38 0.04 13.34
N PHE A 20 -3.24 -0.96 13.52
CA PHE A 20 -2.97 -2.35 13.13
C PHE A 20 -2.76 -2.50 11.62
N MET A 21 -3.52 -1.78 10.81
CA MET A 21 -3.38 -1.80 9.36
C MET A 21 -2.08 -1.10 8.97
N ASN A 22 -1.80 0.05 9.59
CA ASN A 22 -0.59 0.81 9.32
C ASN A 22 0.68 0.03 9.67
N SER A 23 0.71 -0.71 10.79
CA SER A 23 1.88 -1.52 11.16
C SER A 23 2.14 -2.63 10.14
N ILE A 24 1.10 -3.36 9.72
CA ILE A 24 1.22 -4.41 8.71
C ILE A 24 1.64 -3.83 7.36
N LEU A 25 1.05 -2.72 6.91
CA LEU A 25 1.42 -2.06 5.66
C LEU A 25 2.90 -1.63 5.64
N GLN A 26 3.41 -1.11 6.76
CA GLN A 26 4.83 -0.75 6.88
C GLN A 26 5.75 -1.98 6.83
N CYS A 27 5.39 -3.08 7.50
CA CYS A 27 6.14 -4.34 7.42
C CYS A 27 6.18 -4.89 5.99
N LEU A 28 5.03 -4.92 5.30
CA LEU A 28 4.93 -5.40 3.92
C LEU A 28 5.67 -4.49 2.94
N SER A 29 5.57 -3.16 3.13
CA SER A 29 6.30 -2.16 2.33
C SER A 29 7.82 -2.34 2.40
N ASN A 30 8.33 -2.80 3.54
CA ASN A 30 9.75 -3.07 3.76
C ASN A 30 10.16 -4.52 3.44
N THR A 31 9.22 -5.37 3.01
CA THR A 31 9.52 -6.71 2.51
C THR A 31 10.05 -6.59 1.09
N ARG A 32 11.37 -6.72 0.91
CA ARG A 32 12.11 -6.38 -0.33
C ARG A 32 11.46 -6.92 -1.61
N GLU A 33 11.17 -8.21 -1.68
CA GLU A 33 10.65 -8.84 -2.89
C GLU A 33 9.24 -8.34 -3.24
N LEU A 34 8.37 -8.23 -2.24
CA LEU A 34 7.00 -7.71 -2.41
C LEU A 34 7.00 -6.23 -2.82
N ARG A 35 7.89 -5.44 -2.21
CA ARG A 35 8.11 -4.04 -2.59
C ARG A 35 8.53 -3.95 -4.05
N ASP A 36 9.58 -4.67 -4.43
CA ASP A 36 10.13 -4.59 -5.79
C ASP A 36 9.10 -5.05 -6.82
N TYR A 37 8.30 -6.06 -6.51
CA TYR A 37 7.14 -6.51 -7.29
C TYR A 37 6.11 -5.40 -7.53
N CYS A 38 5.81 -4.59 -6.50
CA CYS A 38 4.90 -3.44 -6.61
C CYS A 38 5.52 -2.28 -7.39
N LEU A 39 6.78 -1.94 -7.12
CA LEU A 39 7.49 -0.81 -7.75
C LEU A 39 7.73 -1.05 -9.24
N GLN A 40 8.04 -2.29 -9.63
CA GLN A 40 8.26 -2.69 -11.02
C GLN A 40 6.97 -3.04 -11.77
N ARG A 41 5.80 -2.93 -11.12
CA ARG A 41 4.48 -3.24 -11.69
C ARG A 41 4.34 -4.67 -12.22
N LEU A 42 5.09 -5.62 -11.65
CA LEU A 42 5.05 -7.02 -12.07
C LEU A 42 3.67 -7.65 -11.82
N TYR A 43 2.93 -7.16 -10.83
CA TYR A 43 1.57 -7.58 -10.51
C TYR A 43 0.57 -7.46 -11.66
N MET A 44 0.78 -6.55 -12.61
CA MET A 44 -0.17 -6.36 -13.70
C MET A 44 -0.29 -7.60 -14.60
N ARG A 45 0.78 -8.39 -14.73
CA ARG A 45 0.76 -9.64 -15.51
C ARG A 45 -0.07 -10.73 -14.85
N ASP A 46 0.02 -10.80 -13.52
CA ASP A 46 -0.56 -11.89 -12.74
C ASP A 46 -2.06 -11.67 -12.45
N LEU A 47 -2.54 -10.42 -12.59
CA LEU A 47 -3.95 -10.07 -12.41
C LEU A 47 -4.86 -10.41 -13.60
N SER A 48 -4.31 -10.88 -14.72
CA SER A 48 -5.05 -11.13 -15.98
C SER A 48 -6.25 -12.08 -15.85
N HIS A 49 -6.23 -13.00 -14.88
CA HIS A 49 -7.31 -13.95 -14.60
C HIS A 49 -7.95 -13.78 -13.21
N SER A 50 -7.68 -12.65 -12.54
CA SER A 50 -8.20 -12.37 -11.21
C SER A 50 -9.60 -11.76 -11.25
N SER A 51 -10.40 -11.97 -10.20
CA SER A 51 -11.68 -11.27 -10.05
C SER A 51 -11.45 -9.75 -9.85
N SER A 52 -12.42 -8.93 -10.26
CA SER A 52 -12.35 -7.47 -10.15
C SER A 52 -12.03 -6.97 -8.73
N ALA A 53 -12.57 -7.63 -7.70
CA ALA A 53 -12.32 -7.27 -6.30
C ALA A 53 -10.85 -7.51 -5.88
N HIS A 54 -10.26 -8.64 -6.31
CA HIS A 54 -8.86 -8.94 -6.02
C HIS A 54 -7.93 -8.00 -6.79
N THR A 55 -8.25 -7.71 -8.06
CA THR A 55 -7.53 -6.74 -8.89
C THR A 55 -7.51 -5.36 -8.25
N ALA A 56 -8.67 -4.82 -7.86
CA ALA A 56 -8.77 -3.51 -7.23
C ALA A 56 -7.99 -3.43 -5.91
N LEU A 57 -8.03 -4.48 -5.09
CA LEU A 57 -7.27 -4.54 -3.84
C LEU A 57 -5.76 -4.50 -4.10
N MET A 58 -5.27 -5.33 -5.04
CA MET A 58 -3.84 -5.40 -5.37
C MET A 58 -3.34 -4.10 -6.00
N GLU A 59 -4.15 -3.46 -6.85
CA GLU A 59 -3.83 -2.16 -7.45
C GLU A 59 -3.68 -1.07 -6.39
N GLU A 60 -4.63 -0.94 -5.45
CA GLU A 60 -4.53 0.05 -4.39
C GLU A 60 -3.40 -0.25 -3.40
N PHE A 61 -3.12 -1.53 -3.13
CA PHE A 61 -1.94 -1.92 -2.36
C PHE A 61 -0.66 -1.47 -3.05
N ALA A 62 -0.48 -1.79 -4.34
CA ALA A 62 0.72 -1.43 -5.09
C ALA A 62 0.89 0.10 -5.23
N LYS A 63 -0.20 0.84 -5.46
CA LYS A 63 -0.18 2.32 -5.49
C LYS A 63 0.27 2.88 -4.15
N LEU A 64 -0.18 2.32 -3.02
CA LEU A 64 0.24 2.75 -1.71
C LEU A 64 1.75 2.50 -1.48
N ILE A 65 2.26 1.32 -1.84
CA ILE A 65 3.70 1.01 -1.76
C ILE A 65 4.50 2.01 -2.62
N GLN A 66 4.09 2.22 -3.87
CA GLN A 66 4.74 3.20 -4.76
C GLN A 66 4.75 4.61 -4.15
N THR A 67 3.67 5.02 -3.50
CA THR A 67 3.59 6.33 -2.84
C THR A 67 4.56 6.42 -1.66
N ILE A 68 4.58 5.43 -0.76
CA ILE A 68 5.50 5.38 0.38
C ILE A 68 6.97 5.50 -0.06
N TRP A 69 7.35 4.81 -1.15
CA TRP A 69 8.72 4.77 -1.65
C TRP A 69 9.09 5.94 -2.55
N THR A 70 8.14 6.75 -3.02
CA THR A 70 8.41 7.99 -3.79
C THR A 70 8.26 9.26 -2.97
N SER A 71 7.68 9.16 -1.77
CA SER A 71 7.57 10.24 -0.79
C SER A 71 8.92 10.66 -0.20
N SER A 72 8.96 11.90 0.30
CA SER A 72 10.11 12.44 1.04
C SER A 72 10.13 11.87 2.46
N PRO A 73 11.31 11.86 3.11
CA PRO A 73 11.40 11.54 4.53
C PRO A 73 10.53 12.51 5.34
N ASN A 74 9.73 11.98 6.27
CA ASN A 74 8.73 12.69 7.09
C ASN A 74 7.39 13.03 6.42
N ASP A 75 7.16 12.66 5.15
CA ASP A 75 5.83 12.77 4.56
C ASP A 75 4.85 11.81 5.26
N VAL A 76 3.56 12.17 5.24
CA VAL A 76 2.48 11.34 5.77
C VAL A 76 1.53 10.97 4.63
N VAL A 77 1.42 9.67 4.34
CA VAL A 77 0.57 9.12 3.28
C VAL A 77 -0.75 8.62 3.89
N SER A 78 -1.86 8.86 3.19
CA SER A 78 -3.18 8.35 3.59
C SER A 78 -3.46 6.99 2.94
N PRO A 79 -3.71 5.90 3.70
CA PRO A 79 -4.08 4.61 3.13
C PRO A 79 -5.59 4.46 2.87
N SER A 80 -6.33 5.55 2.67
CA SER A 80 -7.80 5.55 2.61
C SER A 80 -8.37 4.73 1.46
N GLU A 81 -7.77 4.77 0.27
CA GLU A 81 -8.23 3.97 -0.86
C GLU A 81 -7.98 2.47 -0.64
N PHE A 82 -6.79 2.11 -0.13
CA PHE A 82 -6.51 0.74 0.28
C PHE A 82 -7.51 0.24 1.34
N LYS A 83 -7.81 1.07 2.34
CA LYS A 83 -8.81 0.76 3.38
C LYS A 83 -10.18 0.46 2.76
N THR A 84 -10.62 1.26 1.78
CA THR A 84 -11.88 1.02 1.06
C THR A 84 -11.88 -0.35 0.37
N GLN A 85 -10.80 -0.73 -0.31
CA GLN A 85 -10.76 -2.01 -1.02
C GLN A 85 -10.67 -3.21 -0.07
N ILE A 86 -9.84 -3.15 0.98
CA ILE A 86 -9.71 -4.27 1.92
C ILE A 86 -11.00 -4.50 2.71
N GLN A 87 -11.78 -3.45 2.99
CA GLN A 87 -13.09 -3.56 3.62
C GLN A 87 -14.14 -4.21 2.72
N ARG A 88 -14.10 -3.94 1.41
CA ARG A 88 -14.95 -4.63 0.42
C ARG A 88 -14.57 -6.10 0.30
N TYR A 89 -13.27 -6.40 0.28
CA TYR A 89 -12.75 -7.75 0.18
C TYR A 89 -13.01 -8.59 1.45
N ALA A 90 -12.80 -7.98 2.61
CA ALA A 90 -12.95 -8.62 3.91
C ALA A 90 -13.76 -7.70 4.85
N PRO A 91 -15.10 -7.86 4.90
CA PRO A 91 -16.00 -7.01 5.69
C PRO A 91 -15.68 -6.94 7.18
N ARG A 92 -14.92 -7.88 7.73
CA ARG A 92 -14.43 -7.85 9.12
C ARG A 92 -13.60 -6.61 9.45
N PHE A 93 -13.06 -5.92 8.45
CA PHE A 93 -12.31 -4.68 8.63
C PHE A 93 -13.19 -3.42 8.54
N VAL A 94 -14.51 -3.56 8.29
CA VAL A 94 -15.46 -2.43 8.33
C VAL A 94 -15.62 -1.96 9.77
N GLY A 95 -15.69 -0.63 9.96
CA GLY A 95 -15.91 -0.01 11.28
C GLY A 95 -14.66 0.16 12.14
N TYR A 96 -13.51 -0.36 11.69
CA TYR A 96 -12.21 0.07 12.17
C TYR A 96 -11.75 1.28 11.38
#